data_AF-A0AAU6VN16-F1
#
_entry.id   AF-A0AAU6VN16-F1
#
_cell.length_a   1.000
_cell.length_b   1.000
_cell.length_c   1.000
_cell.angle_alpha   90.00
_cell.angle_beta   90.00
_cell.angle_gamma   90.00
#
_symmetry.space_group_name_H-M   'P 1'
#
loop_
_entity.id
_entity.type
_entity.pdbx_description
1 polymer ?
#
loop_
_entity_poly.entity_id
_entity_poly.type
_entity_poly.pdbx_seq_one_letter_code
_entity_poly.pdbx_strand_id
1 'polypeptide(L)'
;MDMLEILLAVVSLLLILFLFRHRLRPGKRRLAKPVTPQEKQYHCVSIMLTPTACQAIRVLEGKRFLSKEAPRLPLPECDCSQCDCKYQHHEDRRVPFSDRRLDYGMSHDLYGAFGETNRRDNPKGRRYSDLAKPQITEKSSRTSISETLPE
;
A
#
# COMPACT_ATOMS: atom_id res chain seq x y z
N MET A 1 -50.45 11.94 40.79
CA MET A 1 -49.09 12.24 40.33
C MET A 1 -48.71 13.54 40.98
N ASP A 2 -47.94 13.46 42.05
CA ASP A 2 -47.52 14.64 42.80
C ASP A 2 -46.62 15.52 41.92
N MET A 3 -46.68 16.83 42.09
CA MET A 3 -45.90 17.80 41.30
C MET A 3 -44.39 17.47 41.28
N LEU A 4 -43.89 16.84 42.34
CA LEU A 4 -42.51 16.37 42.45
C LEU A 4 -42.21 15.20 41.50
N GLU A 5 -43.13 14.25 41.34
CA GLU A 5 -42.97 13.13 40.40
C GLU A 5 -42.95 13.62 38.95
N ILE A 6 -43.81 14.59 38.62
CA ILE A 6 -43.84 15.22 37.30
C ILE A 6 -42.52 15.94 37.02
N LEU A 7 -41.98 16.66 38.00
CA LEU A 7 -40.70 17.36 37.86
C LEU A 7 -39.54 16.37 37.61
N LEU A 8 -39.48 15.26 38.36
CA LEU A 8 -38.45 14.23 38.19
C LEU A 8 -38.54 13.55 36.82
N ALA A 9 -39.76 13.25 36.35
CA ALA A 9 -39.97 12.66 35.03
C ALA A 9 -39.47 13.60 33.92
N VAL A 10 -39.79 14.90 33.99
CA VAL A 10 -39.34 15.89 33.00
C VAL A 10 -37.82 16.05 33.00
N VAL A 11 -37.19 16.13 34.17
CA VAL A 11 -35.71 16.25 34.28
C VAL A 11 -35.02 15.00 33.72
N SER A 12 -35.55 13.81 34.02
CA SER A 12 -35.00 12.55 33.50
C SER A 12 -35.11 12.46 31.97
N LEU A 13 -36.24 12.91 31.40
CA LEU A 13 -36.45 12.96 29.96
C LEU A 13 -35.48 13.93 29.28
N LEU A 14 -35.25 15.11 29.87
CA LEU A 14 -34.32 16.09 29.34
C LEU A 14 -32.87 15.59 29.38
N LEU A 15 -32.47 14.89 30.46
CA LEU A 15 -31.15 14.26 30.57
C LEU A 15 -30.95 13.15 29.54
N ILE A 16 -31.94 12.28 29.35
CA ILE A 16 -31.90 11.21 28.34
C ILE A 16 -31.75 11.82 26.94
N LEU A 17 -32.54 12.84 26.61
CA LEU A 17 -32.44 13.55 25.32
C LEU A 17 -31.08 14.23 25.15
N PHE A 18 -30.54 14.86 26.20
CA PHE A 18 -29.22 15.47 26.16
C PHE A 18 -28.11 14.45 25.90
N LEU A 19 -28.12 13.31 26.62
CA LEU A 19 -27.16 12.23 26.44
C LEU A 19 -27.29 11.58 25.05
N PHE A 20 -28.52 11.37 24.56
CA PHE A 20 -28.76 10.85 23.21
C PHE A 20 -28.20 11.80 22.14
N ARG A 21 -28.46 13.11 22.25
CA ARG A 21 -27.90 14.11 21.34
C ARG A 21 -26.37 14.18 21.39
N HIS A 22 -25.77 13.94 22.56
CA HIS A 22 -24.33 13.97 22.72
C HIS A 22 -23.64 12.70 22.22
N ARG A 23 -24.27 11.52 22.40
CA ARG A 23 -23.79 10.24 21.85
C ARG A 23 -24.03 10.09 20.35
N LEU A 24 -25.07 10.71 19.82
CA LEU A 24 -25.38 10.74 18.39
C LEU A 24 -24.66 11.86 17.64
N ARG A 25 -23.69 12.57 18.24
CA ARG A 25 -22.82 13.45 17.44
C ARG A 25 -22.01 12.56 16.51
N PRO A 26 -22.33 12.50 15.20
CA PRO A 26 -21.50 11.75 14.28
C PRO A 26 -20.14 12.44 14.31
N GLY A 27 -19.10 11.71 14.71
CA GLY A 27 -17.73 12.22 14.65
C GLY A 27 -17.53 12.79 13.25
N LYS A 28 -17.06 14.05 13.16
CA LYS A 28 -16.77 14.71 11.88
C LYS A 28 -15.94 13.73 11.05
N ARG A 29 -16.57 13.08 10.07
CA ARG A 29 -15.88 12.23 9.09
C ARG A 29 -14.80 13.14 8.53
N ARG A 30 -13.53 12.81 8.78
CA ARG A 30 -12.41 13.61 8.26
C ARG A 30 -12.64 13.70 6.77
N LEU A 31 -13.02 14.89 6.30
CA LEU A 31 -13.22 15.15 4.88
C LEU A 31 -11.90 14.76 4.23
N ALA A 32 -11.93 13.76 3.34
CA ALA A 32 -10.72 13.26 2.69
C ALA A 32 -10.02 14.46 2.06
N LYS A 33 -8.81 14.76 2.53
CA LYS A 33 -8.00 15.86 2.01
C LYS A 33 -7.86 15.61 0.49
N PRO A 34 -8.11 16.61 -0.38
CA PRO A 34 -7.93 16.43 -1.81
C PRO A 34 -6.50 15.96 -2.06
N VAL A 35 -6.37 14.74 -2.57
CA VAL A 35 -5.10 14.16 -2.96
C VAL A 35 -4.66 14.94 -4.20
N THR A 36 -3.72 15.86 -4.03
CA THR A 36 -2.98 16.44 -5.16
C THR A 36 -2.49 15.30 -6.04
N PRO A 37 -2.62 15.37 -7.38
CA PRO A 37 -2.15 14.31 -8.27
C PRO A 37 -0.66 14.10 -8.02
N GLN A 38 -0.31 13.07 -7.25
CA GLN A 38 1.08 12.70 -7.10
C GLN A 38 1.53 12.16 -8.44
N GLU A 39 2.69 12.60 -8.90
CA GLU A 39 3.38 11.93 -10.01
C GLU A 39 3.37 10.42 -9.72
N LYS A 40 2.93 9.64 -10.71
CA LYS A 40 2.75 8.19 -10.58
C LYS A 40 4.12 7.50 -10.52
N GLN A 41 4.84 7.66 -9.43
CA GLN A 41 6.25 7.25 -9.29
C GLN A 41 6.46 5.76 -9.59
N TYR A 42 5.44 4.94 -9.35
CA TYR A 42 5.51 3.48 -9.45
C TYR A 42 4.51 2.88 -10.47
N HIS A 43 4.05 3.66 -11.46
CA HIS A 43 3.28 3.08 -12.55
C HIS A 43 4.14 2.12 -13.38
N CYS A 44 3.51 1.05 -13.86
CA CYS A 44 4.18 0.03 -14.64
C CYS A 44 3.59 -0.10 -16.03
N VAL A 45 4.36 -0.69 -16.93
CA VAL A 45 3.97 -0.94 -18.32
C VAL A 45 4.22 -2.41 -18.65
N SER A 46 3.36 -2.98 -19.48
CA SER A 46 3.57 -4.28 -20.14
C SER A 46 3.52 -4.08 -21.65
N ILE A 47 4.24 -4.91 -22.40
CA ILE A 47 4.18 -4.88 -23.86
C ILE A 47 2.99 -5.73 -24.31
N MET A 48 2.12 -5.18 -25.14
CA MET A 48 1.02 -5.93 -25.74
C MET A 48 1.54 -6.80 -26.89
N LEU A 49 1.25 -8.09 -26.83
CA LEU A 49 1.53 -9.00 -27.92
C LEU A 49 0.48 -8.81 -29.02
N THR A 50 0.93 -8.36 -30.18
CA THR A 50 0.17 -8.42 -31.42
C THR A 50 0.38 -9.79 -32.08
N PRO A 51 -0.51 -10.23 -33.00
CA PRO A 51 -0.30 -11.47 -33.74
C PRO A 51 1.03 -11.50 -34.50
N THR A 52 1.49 -10.34 -34.96
CA THR A 52 2.76 -10.09 -35.66
C THR A 52 3.92 -9.72 -34.73
N ALA A 53 3.82 -10.01 -33.43
CA ALA A 53 4.87 -9.66 -32.48
C ALA A 53 6.18 -10.41 -32.74
N CYS A 54 7.29 -9.66 -32.68
CA CYS A 54 8.66 -10.13 -32.81
C CYS A 54 9.02 -11.18 -31.74
N GLN A 55 10.00 -12.03 -32.05
CA GLN A 55 10.45 -13.09 -31.14
C GLN A 55 10.92 -12.49 -29.79
N ALA A 56 11.60 -11.36 -29.83
CA ALA A 56 12.10 -10.66 -28.65
C ALA A 56 10.98 -10.25 -27.68
N ILE A 57 9.81 -9.84 -28.18
CA ILE A 57 8.67 -9.47 -27.33
C ILE A 57 7.98 -10.68 -26.73
N ARG A 58 7.96 -11.82 -27.43
CA ARG A 58 7.43 -13.09 -26.89
C ARG A 58 8.19 -13.53 -25.64
N VAL A 59 9.51 -13.28 -25.58
CA VAL A 59 10.34 -13.57 -24.39
C VAL A 59 10.02 -12.63 -23.21
N LEU A 60 9.40 -11.47 -23.48
CA LEU A 60 8.98 -10.50 -22.48
C LEU A 60 7.50 -10.63 -22.10
N GLU A 61 6.79 -11.63 -22.63
CA GLU A 61 5.40 -11.90 -22.28
C GLU A 61 5.21 -12.08 -20.77
N GLY A 62 4.14 -11.50 -20.23
CA GLY A 62 3.81 -11.54 -18.81
C GLY A 62 4.71 -10.70 -17.90
N LYS A 63 5.81 -10.12 -18.41
CA LYS A 63 6.68 -9.24 -17.62
C LYS A 63 6.10 -7.82 -17.56
N ARG A 64 6.27 -7.18 -16.41
CA ARG A 64 5.93 -5.78 -16.19
C ARG A 64 7.18 -5.02 -15.80
N PHE A 65 7.33 -3.85 -16.40
CA PHE A 65 8.45 -2.96 -16.14
C PHE A 65 7.93 -1.71 -15.43
N LEU A 66 8.72 -1.13 -14.54
CA LEU A 66 8.50 0.26 -14.17
C LEU A 66 8.62 1.11 -15.43
N SER A 67 7.76 2.10 -15.61
CA SER A 67 7.77 2.89 -16.86
C SER A 67 9.15 3.52 -17.17
N LYS A 68 9.93 3.84 -16.14
CA LYS A 68 11.30 4.37 -16.27
C LYS A 68 12.35 3.34 -16.66
N GLU A 69 12.10 2.06 -16.38
CA GLU A 69 13.02 0.94 -16.62
C GLU A 69 12.61 0.11 -17.85
N ALA A 70 11.47 0.44 -18.45
CA ALA A 70 10.98 -0.27 -19.63
C ALA A 70 11.96 -0.10 -20.80
N PRO A 71 12.22 -1.17 -21.57
CA PRO A 71 13.09 -1.07 -22.73
C PRO A 71 12.51 -0.11 -23.77
N ARG A 72 13.34 0.45 -24.65
CA ARG A 72 12.79 1.23 -25.77
C ARG A 72 12.22 0.29 -26.82
N LEU A 73 11.07 0.65 -27.37
CA LEU A 73 10.50 -0.03 -28.54
C LEU A 73 10.89 0.76 -29.80
N PRO A 74 11.26 0.10 -30.91
CA PRO A 74 11.44 -1.34 -31.07
C PRO A 74 12.65 -1.89 -30.28
N LEU A 75 12.57 -3.16 -29.87
CA LEU A 75 13.69 -3.82 -29.18
C LEU A 75 14.90 -3.94 -30.11
N PRO A 76 16.14 -3.95 -29.58
CA PRO A 76 17.34 -4.10 -30.40
C PRO A 76 17.35 -5.42 -31.20
N GLU A 77 16.79 -6.48 -30.62
CA GLU A 77 16.67 -7.82 -31.24
C GLU A 77 15.35 -8.00 -32.02
N CYS A 78 14.76 -6.92 -32.54
CA CYS A 78 13.49 -7.00 -33.27
C CYS A 78 13.72 -7.50 -34.71
N ASP A 79 13.05 -8.59 -35.09
CA ASP A 79 13.11 -9.22 -36.41
C ASP A 79 12.07 -8.67 -37.41
N CYS A 80 11.19 -7.75 -36.98
CA CYS A 80 10.14 -7.17 -37.83
C CYS A 80 10.63 -5.92 -38.59
N SER A 81 10.30 -5.83 -39.88
CA SER A 81 10.57 -4.64 -40.71
C SER A 81 9.76 -3.41 -40.31
N GLN A 82 8.53 -3.61 -39.83
CA GLN A 82 7.66 -2.60 -39.23
C GLN A 82 7.11 -3.14 -37.91
N CYS A 83 7.50 -2.53 -36.79
CA CYS A 83 7.13 -2.99 -35.46
C CYS A 83 5.93 -2.21 -34.90
N ASP A 84 4.81 -2.88 -34.68
CA ASP A 84 3.55 -2.28 -34.18
C ASP A 84 3.35 -2.46 -32.65
N CYS A 85 4.41 -2.79 -31.92
CA CYS A 85 4.29 -3.14 -30.52
C CYS A 85 4.03 -1.92 -29.63
N LYS A 86 3.13 -2.09 -28.67
CA LYS A 86 2.62 -0.99 -27.83
C LYS A 86 2.74 -1.32 -26.36
N TYR A 87 2.95 -0.28 -25.56
CA TYR A 87 2.87 -0.36 -24.11
C TYR A 87 1.42 -0.25 -23.65
N GLN A 88 1.02 -1.18 -22.78
CA GLN A 88 -0.15 -1.05 -21.93
C GLN A 88 0.30 -0.51 -20.58
N HIS A 89 -0.23 0.66 -20.21
CA HIS A 89 0.03 1.29 -18.92
C HIS A 89 -0.88 0.69 -17.84
N HIS A 90 -0.29 0.45 -16.68
CA HIS A 90 -0.96 -0.01 -15.48
C HIS A 90 -0.70 0.98 -14.36
N GLU A 91 -1.78 1.45 -13.74
CA GLU A 91 -1.72 2.34 -12.59
C GLU A 91 -1.12 1.64 -11.37
N ASP A 92 -0.46 2.42 -10.49
CA ASP A 92 -0.05 1.87 -9.20
C ASP A 92 -1.30 1.49 -8.40
N ARG A 93 -1.46 0.20 -8.12
CA ARG A 93 -2.56 -0.34 -7.31
C ARG A 93 -2.53 0.13 -5.85
N ARG A 94 -1.50 0.85 -5.41
CA ARG A 94 -1.43 1.46 -4.09
C ARG A 94 -2.36 2.67 -4.04
N VAL A 95 -3.44 2.55 -3.28
CA VAL A 95 -4.26 3.71 -2.96
C VAL A 95 -3.47 4.61 -2.00
N PRO A 96 -3.25 5.90 -2.33
CA PRO A 96 -2.61 6.83 -1.42
C PRO A 96 -3.40 6.90 -0.10
N PHE A 97 -2.69 6.94 1.01
CA PHE A 97 -3.27 7.04 2.36
C PHE A 97 -4.15 5.86 2.80
N SER A 98 -4.24 4.77 2.02
CA SER A 98 -4.80 3.52 2.51
C SER A 98 -3.70 2.63 3.10
N ASP A 99 -3.94 2.08 4.29
CA ASP A 99 -3.20 0.90 4.73
C ASP A 99 -3.86 -0.33 4.11
N ARG A 100 -3.05 -1.24 3.54
CA ARG A 100 -3.54 -2.52 3.02
C ARG A 100 -3.71 -3.56 4.13
N ARG A 101 -3.21 -3.27 5.33
CA ARG A 101 -3.63 -3.95 6.55
C ARG A 101 -5.06 -3.51 6.79
N LEU A 102 -5.99 -4.42 6.53
CA LEU A 102 -7.42 -4.16 6.50
C LEU A 102 -7.84 -3.49 7.82
N ASP A 103 -8.34 -2.27 7.72
CA ASP A 103 -8.89 -1.47 8.83
C ASP A 103 -10.31 -1.94 9.21
N TYR A 104 -10.62 -3.21 8.95
CA TYR A 104 -11.96 -3.75 9.08
C TYR A 104 -11.95 -5.15 9.67
N GLY A 105 -12.85 -5.35 10.63
CA GLY A 105 -13.05 -6.60 11.35
C GLY A 105 -12.67 -6.50 12.82
N MET A 106 -13.19 -7.45 13.61
CA MET A 106 -13.00 -7.53 15.06
C MET A 106 -11.51 -7.52 15.47
N SER A 107 -10.61 -7.97 14.60
CA SER A 107 -9.17 -8.01 14.87
C SER A 107 -8.51 -6.63 14.96
N HIS A 108 -9.04 -5.61 14.25
CA HIS A 108 -8.56 -4.23 14.40
C HIS A 108 -9.12 -3.59 15.67
N ASP A 109 -10.43 -3.74 15.91
CA ASP A 109 -11.11 -3.12 17.05
C ASP A 109 -10.65 -3.69 18.40
N LEU A 110 -10.24 -4.96 18.42
CA LEU A 110 -9.68 -5.63 19.58
C LEU A 110 -8.15 -5.48 19.67
N TYR A 111 -7.49 -4.91 18.65
CA TYR A 111 -6.04 -4.72 18.69
C TYR A 111 -5.68 -3.71 19.79
N GLY A 112 -4.97 -4.18 20.81
CA GLY A 112 -4.62 -3.39 21.99
C GLY A 112 -5.58 -3.52 23.17
N ALA A 113 -6.64 -4.33 23.05
CA ALA A 113 -7.54 -4.64 24.16
C ALA A 113 -6.81 -5.31 25.35
N PHE A 114 -5.69 -6.00 25.11
CA PHE A 114 -4.85 -6.62 26.14
C PHE A 114 -3.53 -5.86 26.35
N GLY A 115 -3.47 -4.59 25.95
CA GLY A 115 -2.31 -3.72 26.12
C GLY A 115 -1.28 -3.78 24.99
N GLU A 116 -1.58 -4.44 23.88
CA GLU A 116 -0.72 -4.41 22.70
C GLU A 116 -0.69 -3.03 22.07
N THR A 117 0.51 -2.52 21.81
CA THR A 117 0.70 -1.27 21.07
C THR A 117 1.26 -1.56 19.67
N ASN A 118 0.82 -0.79 18.69
CA ASN A 118 1.39 -0.87 17.35
C ASN A 118 2.86 -0.44 17.41
N ARG A 119 3.78 -1.39 17.26
CA ARG A 119 5.24 -1.17 17.30
C ARG A 119 5.81 -0.50 16.03
N ARG A 120 4.98 0.20 15.25
CA ARG A 120 5.43 0.99 14.10
C ARG A 120 5.28 2.46 14.43
N ASP A 121 6.36 3.20 14.22
CA ASP A 121 6.34 4.65 14.35
C ASP A 121 5.61 5.32 13.18
N ASN A 122 5.66 4.70 12.00
CA ASN A 122 5.00 5.18 10.78
C ASN A 122 3.93 4.21 10.26
N PRO A 123 2.80 4.72 9.73
CA PRO A 123 1.75 3.89 9.11
C PRO A 123 2.26 3.06 7.93
N LYS A 124 3.27 3.57 7.22
CA LYS A 124 3.96 2.90 6.12
C LYS A 124 5.36 2.48 6.55
N GLY A 125 5.86 1.38 5.97
CA GLY A 125 7.24 0.93 6.19
C GLY A 125 7.36 -0.17 7.25
N ARG A 126 8.60 -0.54 7.58
CA ARG A 126 8.99 -1.66 8.47
C ARG A 126 8.91 -1.24 9.96
N ARG A 127 8.77 -2.19 10.89
CA ARG A 127 8.90 -1.88 12.33
C ARG A 127 10.34 -1.49 12.64
N TYR A 128 10.53 -0.57 13.58
CA TYR A 128 11.86 -0.19 14.03
C TYR A 128 12.70 -1.40 14.46
N SER A 129 12.08 -2.36 15.17
CA SER A 129 12.74 -3.59 15.63
C SER A 129 13.22 -4.54 14.53
N ASP A 130 12.61 -4.48 13.33
CA ASP A 130 12.92 -5.40 12.23
C ASP A 130 13.96 -4.80 11.28
N LEU A 131 14.35 -3.53 11.50
CA LEU A 131 15.55 -2.98 10.89
C LEU A 131 16.71 -3.83 11.44
N ALA A 132 17.46 -4.48 10.54
CA ALA A 132 18.70 -5.10 10.95
C ALA A 132 19.52 -4.00 11.63
N LYS A 133 19.69 -4.10 12.95
CA LYS A 133 20.76 -3.34 13.60
C LYS A 133 22.01 -3.69 12.79
N PRO A 134 22.80 -2.69 12.35
CA PRO A 134 24.07 -3.00 11.71
C PRO A 134 24.80 -3.90 12.71
N GLN A 135 24.89 -5.18 12.36
CA GLN A 135 25.84 -6.06 12.99
C GLN A 135 27.15 -5.37 12.69
N ILE A 136 27.86 -4.96 13.73
CA ILE A 136 29.24 -4.52 13.59
C ILE A 136 29.93 -5.75 13.01
N THR A 137 30.01 -5.82 11.69
CA THR A 137 30.70 -6.90 11.01
C THR A 137 32.17 -6.61 11.25
N GLU A 138 32.72 -7.24 12.28
CA GLU A 138 34.14 -7.51 12.30
C GLU A 138 34.47 -8.07 10.92
N LYS A 139 35.30 -7.31 10.21
CA LYS A 139 35.63 -7.47 8.81
C LYS A 139 36.18 -8.88 8.62
N SER A 140 35.31 -9.82 8.25
CA SER A 140 35.71 -11.19 7.93
C SER A 140 36.66 -11.12 6.74
N SER A 141 37.92 -11.39 7.03
CA SER A 141 39.04 -11.43 6.10
C SER A 141 38.68 -12.36 4.95
N ARG A 142 38.53 -11.77 3.77
CA ARG A 142 38.24 -12.46 2.51
C ARG A 142 39.37 -13.45 2.20
N THR A 143 39.22 -14.72 2.55
CA THR A 143 40.10 -15.78 2.04
C THR A 143 39.77 -15.97 0.56
N SER A 144 40.72 -15.60 -0.30
CA SER A 144 40.71 -15.87 -1.73
C SER A 144 40.85 -17.37 -1.97
N ILE A 145 39.87 -17.97 -2.63
CA ILE A 145 40.02 -19.29 -3.24
C ILE A 145 39.72 -19.11 -4.72
N SER A 146 40.78 -19.23 -5.53
CA SER A 146 40.73 -19.40 -6.97
C SER A 146 40.38 -20.86 -7.27
N GLU A 147 39.23 -21.11 -7.90
CA GLU A 147 38.91 -22.42 -8.48
C GLU A 147 38.97 -22.34 -9.99
N THR A 148 39.91 -23.10 -10.54
CA THR A 148 40.14 -23.39 -11.94
C THR A 148 39.06 -24.35 -12.47
N LEU A 149 38.52 -24.04 -13.65
CA LEU A 149 37.62 -24.87 -14.45
C LEU A 149 38.41 -26.02 -15.13
N PRO A 150 37.94 -27.28 -15.14
CA PRO A 150 38.45 -28.28 -16.07
C PRO A 150 37.58 -28.34 -17.35
N GLU A 151 38.25 -28.70 -18.46
CA GLU A 151 37.72 -28.88 -19.83
C GLU A 151 36.69 -30.01 -19.96
#